data_AF-A0AAN6L2R4-F1
#
_entry.id   AF-A0AAN6L2R4-F1
#
_cell.length_a   1.000
_cell.length_b   1.000
_cell.length_c   1.000
_cell.angle_alpha   90.00
_cell.angle_beta   90.00
_cell.angle_gamma   90.00
#
_symmetry.space_group_name_H-M   'P 1'
#
loop_
_entity.id
_entity.type
_entity.pdbx_description
1 polymer ?
#
loop_
_entity_poly.entity_id
_entity_poly.type
_entity_poly.pdbx_seq_one_letter_code
_entity_poly.pdbx_strand_id
1 'polypeptide(L)'
;MVPQYNIYGLAENLRGFRIPTNFTQTFWNAYNLDNDQELDVNSHSVHPVYLETRYGNGSNDSSMSHGVYARNAHGQEWLMRDESITYRTIGGSFDLYFLSGSTPKEVISQYQSGIVNTPYLPAYWHLGFQQVRWSYQNWSNLQDVVDAYAAQNIQLEGLMSDLDYLKMNRDFTDNPGHYDIGPGQVFLDRLHANGQYYMPILDPNIYVPNPANASDAYPTYNRGAELQAYIRNGNDSFYYGVEWPGFSVFPDFITPQAQQFSTEQCLAFHEKLAYDGFWLDVNDATSFCTGSCGQGLIEENPIHVPFALPGDPNTSVAVDYRYPEMFNITNATEAASASSAMMSQSIMYPTPSVTPTPTVGRTLATPGVRNLTYPPYAINNFLPGHSLQKQVISPDATHNDGPYNSTEYELHNLYGHTSGNATYNALKAVFPGKRPFFINRSTFSGSGNFSGE
;
A
#
# COMPACT_ATOMS: atom_id res chain seq x y z
N MET A 1 11.71 24.22 -20.37
CA MET A 1 11.50 22.93 -21.04
C MET A 1 11.91 23.11 -22.47
N VAL A 2 12.66 22.19 -23.04
CA VAL A 2 13.03 22.27 -24.46
C VAL A 2 11.82 21.86 -25.32
N PRO A 3 11.73 22.30 -26.58
CA PRO A 3 10.68 21.85 -27.49
C PRO A 3 10.59 20.32 -27.52
N GLN A 4 9.36 19.79 -27.63
CA GLN A 4 9.07 18.36 -27.84
C GLN A 4 9.37 17.42 -26.66
N TYR A 5 9.43 17.95 -25.45
CA TYR A 5 9.53 17.13 -24.25
C TYR A 5 8.25 16.32 -24.02
N ASN A 6 8.40 15.09 -23.51
CA ASN A 6 7.27 14.24 -23.10
C ASN A 6 7.62 13.62 -21.74
N ILE A 7 6.76 13.83 -20.74
CA ILE A 7 6.97 13.35 -19.37
C ILE A 7 6.08 12.15 -19.10
N TYR A 8 6.65 11.16 -18.39
CA TYR A 8 5.99 9.93 -17.94
C TYR A 8 6.40 9.66 -16.48
N GLY A 9 5.53 9.04 -15.69
CA GLY A 9 5.78 8.74 -14.27
C GLY A 9 5.06 9.71 -13.34
N LEU A 10 5.75 10.16 -12.29
CA LEU A 10 5.18 10.94 -11.19
C LEU A 10 3.98 10.25 -10.52
N ALA A 11 4.00 8.92 -10.47
CA ALA A 11 2.94 8.10 -9.89
C ALA A 11 2.82 8.34 -8.36
N GLU A 12 1.66 8.19 -7.75
CA GLU A 12 0.43 7.63 -8.32
C GLU A 12 -0.58 8.71 -8.75
N ASN A 13 -1.23 8.47 -9.89
CA ASN A 13 -2.29 9.32 -10.41
C ASN A 13 -3.12 8.56 -11.45
N LEU A 14 -4.44 8.70 -11.39
CA LEU A 14 -5.34 8.11 -12.38
C LEU A 14 -5.49 9.06 -13.58
N ARG A 15 -4.74 8.78 -14.67
CA ARG A 15 -4.77 9.56 -15.91
C ARG A 15 -4.05 8.87 -17.07
N GLY A 16 -4.03 9.53 -18.23
CA GLY A 16 -3.28 9.06 -19.39
C GLY A 16 -1.76 8.99 -19.15
N PHE A 17 -1.11 8.00 -19.78
CA PHE A 17 0.30 7.66 -19.55
C PHE A 17 1.29 8.83 -19.72
N ARG A 18 1.11 9.66 -20.76
CA ARG A 18 1.89 10.89 -20.91
C ARG A 18 1.28 12.00 -20.04
N ILE A 19 2.10 12.61 -19.21
CA ILE A 19 1.73 13.77 -18.41
C ILE A 19 1.55 15.00 -19.31
N PRO A 20 0.39 15.69 -19.28
CA PRO A 20 0.14 16.86 -20.11
C PRO A 20 0.87 18.07 -19.57
N THR A 21 0.88 19.11 -20.38
CA THR A 21 1.26 20.44 -19.89
C THR A 21 0.12 21.00 -19.03
N ASN A 22 0.45 21.84 -18.06
CA ASN A 22 -0.48 22.39 -17.07
C ASN A 22 -1.14 21.36 -16.13
N PHE A 23 -0.33 20.42 -15.61
CA PHE A 23 -0.73 19.49 -14.55
C PHE A 23 0.02 19.78 -13.25
N THR A 24 -0.59 19.45 -12.11
CA THR A 24 0.06 19.48 -10.80
C THR A 24 -0.07 18.08 -10.21
N GLN A 25 1.05 17.37 -10.08
CA GLN A 25 1.07 16.13 -9.30
C GLN A 25 1.26 16.48 -7.84
N THR A 26 0.43 15.92 -6.98
CA THR A 26 0.56 16.00 -5.51
C THR A 26 0.98 14.63 -4.98
N PHE A 27 1.89 14.65 -4.01
CA PHE A 27 2.44 13.45 -3.38
C PHE A 27 2.17 13.51 -1.88
N TRP A 28 1.17 12.74 -1.46
CA TRP A 28 0.78 12.48 -0.09
C TRP A 28 -0.09 11.23 -0.11
N ASN A 29 0.37 10.11 0.46
CA ASN A 29 -0.40 8.86 0.44
C ASN A 29 -1.72 9.11 1.17
N ALA A 30 -2.84 8.74 0.57
CA ALA A 30 -4.14 8.88 1.23
C ALA A 30 -5.15 7.96 0.55
N TYR A 31 -6.06 7.43 1.37
CA TYR A 31 -7.24 6.72 0.94
C TYR A 31 -8.43 7.67 0.91
N ASN A 32 -9.07 7.86 -0.24
CA ASN A 32 -10.19 8.78 -0.36
C ASN A 32 -11.52 8.03 -0.28
N LEU A 33 -12.11 7.97 0.91
CA LEU A 33 -13.42 7.32 1.12
C LEU A 33 -14.53 7.88 0.22
N ASP A 34 -14.42 9.14 -0.21
CA ASP A 34 -15.42 9.78 -1.06
C ASP A 34 -15.36 9.24 -2.50
N ASN A 35 -14.14 9.08 -3.03
CA ASN A 35 -13.86 8.55 -4.36
C ASN A 35 -12.36 8.21 -4.51
N ASP A 36 -12.04 6.93 -4.40
CA ASP A 36 -10.66 6.44 -4.48
C ASP A 36 -10.11 6.38 -5.92
N GLN A 37 -10.92 6.75 -6.91
CA GLN A 37 -10.58 6.79 -8.33
C GLN A 37 -10.75 8.19 -8.92
N GLU A 38 -10.47 9.22 -8.13
CA GLU A 38 -10.56 10.59 -8.60
C GLU A 38 -9.41 10.93 -9.55
N LEU A 39 -9.76 11.48 -10.73
CA LEU A 39 -8.77 11.91 -11.71
C LEU A 39 -7.91 13.04 -11.15
N ASP A 40 -6.61 12.98 -11.43
CA ASP A 40 -5.66 14.05 -11.11
C ASP A 40 -5.52 14.38 -9.60
N VAL A 41 -5.84 13.43 -8.71
CA VAL A 41 -5.63 13.55 -7.26
C VAL A 41 -4.58 12.56 -6.75
N ASN A 42 -3.90 12.90 -5.64
CA ASN A 42 -2.99 11.99 -4.94
C ASN A 42 -3.74 10.75 -4.46
N SER A 43 -3.08 9.60 -4.47
CA SER A 43 -3.68 8.30 -4.14
C SER A 43 -2.78 7.58 -3.13
N HIS A 44 -2.57 6.28 -3.27
CA HIS A 44 -1.94 5.42 -2.27
C HIS A 44 -0.41 5.50 -2.27
N SER A 45 0.19 5.83 -3.41
CA SER A 45 1.62 5.68 -3.61
C SER A 45 2.35 6.96 -4.01
N VAL A 46 3.61 7.08 -3.57
CA VAL A 46 4.48 8.24 -3.85
C VAL A 46 5.76 7.81 -4.55
N HIS A 47 5.83 8.13 -5.84
CA HIS A 47 6.97 7.90 -6.72
C HIS A 47 7.38 9.19 -7.43
N PRO A 48 8.17 10.07 -6.77
CA PRO A 48 8.62 11.36 -7.31
C PRO A 48 9.76 11.18 -8.32
N VAL A 49 9.53 10.34 -9.32
CA VAL A 49 10.43 10.04 -10.45
C VAL A 49 9.69 10.28 -11.76
N TYR A 50 10.37 10.89 -12.72
CA TYR A 50 9.86 10.96 -14.09
C TYR A 50 10.91 10.56 -15.11
N LEU A 51 10.41 10.03 -16.22
CA LEU A 51 11.12 9.84 -17.48
C LEU A 51 10.72 10.97 -18.43
N GLU A 52 11.69 11.63 -19.03
CA GLU A 52 11.48 12.58 -20.12
C GLU A 52 12.03 12.00 -21.41
N THR A 53 11.23 11.98 -22.47
CA THR A 53 11.64 11.53 -23.80
C THR A 53 11.38 12.61 -24.84
N ARG A 54 12.42 12.88 -25.64
CA ARG A 54 12.37 13.74 -26.82
C ARG A 54 12.33 12.86 -28.05
N TYR A 55 11.23 12.94 -28.79
CA TYR A 55 11.10 12.29 -30.08
C TYR A 55 11.62 13.22 -31.16
N GLY A 56 12.46 12.70 -32.06
CA GLY A 56 13.01 13.51 -33.15
C GLY A 56 12.01 13.78 -34.27
N ASN A 57 12.34 14.74 -35.14
CA ASN A 57 11.40 15.38 -36.05
C ASN A 57 11.27 14.68 -37.41
N GLY A 58 10.96 13.38 -37.40
CA GLY A 58 10.40 12.70 -38.57
C GLY A 58 11.36 12.37 -39.72
N SER A 59 12.68 12.46 -39.55
CA SER A 59 13.64 11.89 -40.51
C SER A 59 14.91 11.41 -39.83
N ASN A 60 14.98 10.12 -39.49
CA ASN A 60 16.17 9.43 -38.94
C ASN A 60 16.70 9.84 -37.55
N ASP A 61 15.92 10.53 -36.72
CA ASP A 61 16.37 10.95 -35.39
C ASP A 61 16.11 9.90 -34.30
N SER A 62 17.15 9.54 -33.55
CA SER A 62 17.09 8.76 -32.32
C SER A 62 16.32 9.52 -31.23
N SER A 63 15.38 8.87 -30.54
CA SER A 63 14.79 9.42 -29.32
C SER A 63 15.84 9.52 -28.22
N MET A 64 15.87 10.65 -27.51
CA MET A 64 16.75 10.84 -26.35
C MET A 64 15.91 10.91 -25.09
N SER A 65 16.34 10.20 -24.06
CA SER A 65 15.66 10.16 -22.77
C SER A 65 16.59 10.45 -21.63
N HIS A 66 16.05 11.10 -20.61
CA HIS A 66 16.67 11.24 -19.30
C HIS A 66 15.59 11.05 -18.23
N GLY A 67 15.99 10.91 -16.98
CA GLY A 67 15.04 10.90 -15.86
C GLY A 67 15.53 11.73 -14.70
N VAL A 68 14.60 12.10 -13.83
CA VAL A 68 14.90 12.75 -12.56
C VAL A 68 14.10 12.08 -11.47
N TYR A 69 14.76 11.78 -10.36
CA TYR A 69 14.14 11.28 -9.14
C TYR A 69 14.47 12.22 -7.98
N ALA A 70 13.46 12.65 -7.23
CA ALA A 70 13.65 13.35 -5.96
C ALA A 70 13.53 12.36 -4.80
N ARG A 71 14.63 12.12 -4.09
CA ARG A 71 14.62 11.26 -2.90
C ARG A 71 14.13 12.06 -1.69
N ASN A 72 12.83 12.30 -1.64
CA ASN A 72 12.19 13.02 -0.54
C ASN A 72 10.83 12.39 -0.23
N ALA A 73 10.61 12.02 1.03
CA ALA A 73 9.38 11.38 1.51
C ALA A 73 8.34 12.38 2.03
N HIS A 74 8.70 13.66 2.21
CA HIS A 74 7.74 14.68 2.65
C HIS A 74 6.67 14.93 1.59
N GLY A 75 5.54 15.49 2.02
CA GLY A 75 4.53 16.01 1.12
C GLY A 75 5.12 16.98 0.08
N GLN A 76 4.79 16.77 -1.18
CA GLN A 76 5.41 17.53 -2.27
C GLN A 76 4.49 17.65 -3.48
N GLU A 77 4.81 18.61 -4.35
CA GLU A 77 4.12 18.85 -5.60
C GLU A 77 5.09 19.10 -6.74
N TRP A 78 4.70 18.61 -7.91
CA TRP A 78 5.40 18.81 -9.15
C TRP A 78 4.46 19.48 -10.14
N LEU A 79 4.77 20.72 -10.50
CA LEU A 79 3.95 21.53 -11.38
C LEU A 79 4.56 21.49 -12.78
N MET A 80 3.86 20.84 -13.70
CA MET A 80 4.22 20.78 -15.11
C MET A 80 3.57 21.98 -15.81
N ARG A 81 4.38 22.87 -16.35
CA ARG A 81 3.96 24.03 -17.15
C ARG A 81 4.66 23.95 -18.51
N ASP A 82 4.18 24.72 -19.48
CA ASP A 82 4.66 24.65 -20.87
C ASP A 82 6.18 24.81 -20.99
N GLU A 83 6.77 25.63 -20.12
CA GLU A 83 8.20 25.94 -20.15
C GLU A 83 8.95 25.49 -18.89
N SER A 84 8.30 24.90 -17.89
CA SER A 84 8.98 24.54 -16.64
C SER A 84 8.36 23.36 -15.91
N ILE A 85 9.20 22.67 -15.13
CA ILE A 85 8.76 21.79 -14.06
C ILE A 85 9.18 22.49 -12.75
N THR A 86 8.22 22.73 -11.87
CA THR A 86 8.48 23.33 -10.55
C THR A 86 8.26 22.28 -9.46
N TYR A 87 9.32 21.95 -8.73
CA TYR A 87 9.29 21.10 -7.55
C TYR A 87 9.03 21.96 -6.30
N ARG A 88 8.03 21.59 -5.50
CA ARG A 88 7.70 22.22 -4.22
C ARG A 88 7.58 21.13 -3.17
N THR A 89 8.27 21.27 -2.04
CA THR A 89 8.15 20.31 -0.94
C THR A 89 7.88 21.05 0.35
N ILE A 90 7.12 20.40 1.23
CA ILE A 90 6.87 20.90 2.57
C ILE A 90 7.96 20.46 3.56
N GLY A 91 8.99 19.75 3.15
CA GLY A 91 10.09 19.43 4.07
C GLY A 91 11.21 18.62 3.46
N GLY A 92 12.11 18.14 4.31
CA GLY A 92 13.28 17.39 3.89
C GLY A 92 14.31 18.25 3.13
N SER A 93 15.10 17.58 2.31
CA SER A 93 16.16 18.19 1.51
C SER A 93 15.88 18.09 0.01
N PHE A 94 16.60 18.89 -0.78
CA PHE A 94 16.67 18.71 -2.23
C PHE A 94 17.76 17.68 -2.55
N ASP A 95 17.38 16.40 -2.58
CA ASP A 95 18.23 15.30 -3.03
C ASP A 95 17.72 14.79 -4.40
N LEU A 96 18.32 15.29 -5.48
CA LEU A 96 17.90 15.02 -6.86
C LEU A 96 18.91 14.16 -7.59
N TYR A 97 18.43 13.06 -8.16
CA TYR A 97 19.21 12.16 -9.00
C TYR A 97 18.85 12.41 -10.46
N PHE A 98 19.87 12.67 -11.29
CA PHE A 98 19.71 12.85 -12.74
C PHE A 98 20.20 11.60 -13.46
N LEU A 99 19.30 10.97 -14.20
CA LEU A 99 19.51 9.72 -14.92
C LEU A 99 19.75 10.07 -16.40
N SER A 100 20.98 9.94 -16.88
CA SER A 100 21.39 10.51 -18.18
C SER A 100 20.99 9.69 -19.41
N GLY A 101 20.39 8.50 -19.24
CA GLY A 101 19.92 7.68 -20.34
C GLY A 101 21.04 7.11 -21.22
N SER A 102 20.89 7.04 -22.55
CA SER A 102 20.05 7.89 -23.43
C SER A 102 18.71 7.29 -23.89
N THR A 103 18.42 6.02 -23.62
CA THR A 103 17.14 5.37 -23.94
C THR A 103 16.23 5.27 -22.71
N PRO A 104 14.89 5.15 -22.86
CA PRO A 104 13.99 4.91 -21.73
C PRO A 104 14.43 3.74 -20.85
N LYS A 105 14.90 2.66 -21.48
CA LYS A 105 15.41 1.47 -20.80
C LYS A 105 16.63 1.77 -19.94
N GLU A 106 17.60 2.54 -20.45
CA GLU A 106 18.79 2.91 -19.68
C GLU A 106 18.45 3.81 -18.50
N VAL A 107 17.52 4.75 -18.67
CA VAL A 107 17.02 5.60 -17.56
C VAL A 107 16.40 4.74 -16.45
N ILE A 108 15.49 3.83 -16.81
CA ILE A 108 14.85 2.91 -15.85
C ILE A 108 15.90 2.02 -15.16
N SER A 109 16.88 1.52 -15.92
CA SER A 109 17.95 0.69 -15.38
C SER A 109 18.85 1.45 -14.40
N GLN A 110 19.21 2.70 -14.71
CA GLN A 110 20.01 3.56 -13.82
C GLN A 110 19.25 3.83 -12.51
N TYR A 111 17.95 4.07 -12.60
CA TYR A 111 17.09 4.27 -11.42
C TYR A 111 17.05 3.02 -10.53
N GLN A 112 16.73 1.87 -11.12
CA GLN A 112 16.60 0.61 -10.39
C GLN A 112 17.94 0.14 -9.84
N SER A 113 18.95 -0.06 -10.68
CA SER A 113 20.22 -0.64 -10.24
C SER A 113 21.11 0.34 -9.45
N GLY A 114 20.93 1.65 -9.64
CA GLY A 114 21.77 2.67 -9.00
C GLY A 114 21.18 3.28 -7.73
N ILE A 115 19.85 3.26 -7.56
CA ILE A 115 19.16 4.07 -6.54
C ILE A 115 18.17 3.26 -5.70
N VAL A 116 17.18 2.62 -6.31
CA VAL A 116 16.01 2.06 -5.57
C VAL A 116 15.94 0.53 -5.51
N ASN A 117 16.95 -0.15 -6.07
CA ASN A 117 17.03 -1.59 -6.31
C ASN A 117 16.13 -2.09 -7.44
N THR A 118 16.43 -3.29 -7.92
CA THR A 118 15.67 -3.98 -8.97
C THR A 118 14.41 -4.61 -8.41
N PRO A 119 13.35 -4.78 -9.21
CA PRO A 119 12.14 -5.50 -8.79
C PRO A 119 12.46 -6.88 -8.22
N TYR A 120 11.69 -7.30 -7.22
CA TYR A 120 11.79 -8.65 -6.67
C TYR A 120 11.45 -9.69 -7.73
N LEU A 121 12.02 -10.89 -7.59
CA LEU A 121 11.68 -12.01 -8.46
C LEU A 121 10.49 -12.77 -7.86
N PRO A 122 9.29 -12.75 -8.47
CA PRO A 122 8.18 -13.56 -7.98
C PRO A 122 8.47 -15.07 -8.02
N ALA A 123 7.76 -15.87 -7.21
CA ALA A 123 7.66 -17.30 -7.48
C ALA A 123 6.73 -17.53 -8.67
N TYR A 124 6.86 -18.68 -9.32
CA TYR A 124 6.22 -18.93 -10.61
C TYR A 124 4.68 -18.81 -10.53
N TRP A 125 4.09 -19.33 -9.45
CA TRP A 125 2.65 -19.31 -9.23
C TRP A 125 2.07 -17.88 -9.07
N HIS A 126 2.89 -16.88 -8.71
CA HIS A 126 2.42 -15.49 -8.61
C HIS A 126 1.87 -14.96 -9.94
N LEU A 127 2.35 -15.53 -11.06
CA LEU A 127 1.98 -15.15 -12.42
C LEU A 127 0.67 -15.81 -12.91
N GLY A 128 0.11 -16.74 -12.12
CA GLY A 128 -1.15 -17.39 -12.41
C GLY A 128 -2.34 -16.47 -12.16
N PHE A 129 -3.51 -16.86 -12.67
CA PHE A 129 -4.74 -16.10 -12.46
C PHE A 129 -5.19 -16.17 -11.00
N GLN A 130 -5.58 -15.03 -10.43
CA GLN A 130 -5.98 -14.90 -9.03
C GLN A 130 -7.41 -14.37 -8.95
N GLN A 131 -8.20 -14.92 -8.02
CA GLN A 131 -9.58 -14.49 -7.77
C GLN A 131 -9.70 -13.93 -6.36
N VAL A 132 -10.23 -12.70 -6.26
CA VAL A 132 -10.55 -12.03 -5.01
C VAL A 132 -11.98 -11.49 -5.06
N ARG A 133 -12.58 -11.30 -3.89
CA ARG A 133 -13.80 -10.53 -3.73
C ARG A 133 -13.95 -10.13 -2.27
N TRP A 134 -14.35 -8.88 -2.03
CA TRP A 134 -14.97 -8.51 -0.76
C TRP A 134 -16.37 -9.10 -0.69
N SER A 135 -16.64 -9.91 0.35
CA SER A 135 -17.91 -10.56 0.71
C SER A 135 -17.96 -12.08 0.57
N TYR A 136 -16.83 -12.81 0.57
CA TYR A 136 -16.92 -14.27 0.67
C TYR A 136 -17.29 -14.62 2.12
N GLN A 137 -18.44 -15.23 2.36
CA GLN A 137 -18.98 -15.30 3.73
C GLN A 137 -18.51 -16.51 4.53
N ASN A 138 -17.89 -17.50 3.88
CA ASN A 138 -17.40 -18.74 4.49
C ASN A 138 -16.56 -19.58 3.51
N TRP A 139 -15.95 -20.65 4.04
CA TRP A 139 -15.20 -21.64 3.25
C TRP A 139 -15.98 -22.31 2.12
N SER A 140 -17.30 -22.50 2.26
CA SER A 140 -18.12 -23.12 1.21
C SER A 140 -18.27 -22.18 0.01
N ASN A 141 -18.38 -20.87 0.21
CA ASN A 141 -18.39 -19.90 -0.89
C ASN A 141 -17.08 -19.94 -1.69
N LEU A 142 -15.94 -20.00 -0.99
CA LEU A 142 -14.63 -20.16 -1.63
C LEU A 142 -14.53 -21.47 -2.41
N GLN A 143 -15.10 -22.55 -1.86
CA GLN A 143 -15.15 -23.84 -2.54
C GLN A 143 -15.99 -23.79 -3.82
N ASP A 144 -17.18 -23.18 -3.77
CA ASP A 144 -18.06 -23.04 -4.94
C ASP A 144 -17.36 -22.27 -6.08
N VAL A 145 -16.56 -21.26 -5.74
CA VAL A 145 -15.74 -20.51 -6.72
C VAL A 145 -14.70 -21.43 -7.37
N VAL A 146 -13.92 -22.17 -6.57
CA VAL A 146 -12.90 -23.09 -7.09
C VAL A 146 -13.54 -24.15 -8.00
N ASP A 147 -14.65 -24.74 -7.57
CA ASP A 147 -15.37 -25.76 -8.35
C ASP A 147 -15.97 -25.18 -9.64
N ALA A 148 -16.45 -23.94 -9.62
CA ALA A 148 -16.96 -23.26 -10.81
C ALA A 148 -15.86 -23.00 -11.85
N TYR A 149 -14.68 -22.52 -11.43
CA TYR A 149 -13.53 -22.35 -12.33
C TYR A 149 -13.12 -23.68 -12.96
N ALA A 150 -13.02 -24.74 -12.15
CA ALA A 150 -12.70 -26.09 -12.62
C ALA A 150 -13.76 -26.63 -13.61
N ALA A 151 -15.05 -26.45 -13.32
CA ALA A 151 -16.14 -26.92 -14.19
C ALA A 151 -16.17 -26.19 -15.54
N GLN A 152 -15.74 -24.92 -15.58
CA GLN A 152 -15.61 -24.13 -16.81
C GLN A 152 -14.26 -24.29 -17.51
N ASN A 153 -13.35 -25.11 -16.96
CA ASN A 153 -11.99 -25.29 -17.48
C ASN A 153 -11.22 -23.95 -17.61
N ILE A 154 -11.40 -23.06 -16.64
CA ILE A 154 -10.66 -21.79 -16.51
C ILE A 154 -9.60 -22.00 -15.44
N GLN A 155 -8.36 -21.63 -15.75
CA GLN A 155 -7.24 -21.78 -14.80
C GLN A 155 -7.41 -20.78 -13.63
N LEU A 156 -7.25 -21.30 -12.42
CA LEU A 156 -7.25 -20.52 -11.18
C LEU A 156 -6.07 -21.00 -10.34
N GLU A 157 -5.08 -20.13 -10.13
CA GLU A 157 -3.88 -20.44 -9.38
C GLU A 157 -4.02 -20.01 -7.92
N GLY A 158 -4.56 -18.81 -7.69
CA GLY A 158 -4.65 -18.20 -6.37
C GLY A 158 -6.06 -17.75 -6.00
N LEU A 159 -6.44 -17.93 -4.74
CA LEU A 159 -7.69 -17.45 -4.18
C LEU A 159 -7.42 -16.51 -3.02
N MET A 160 -8.13 -15.40 -2.97
CA MET A 160 -8.02 -14.39 -1.92
C MET A 160 -9.36 -14.18 -1.23
N SER A 161 -9.31 -13.98 0.09
CA SER A 161 -10.42 -13.50 0.88
C SER A 161 -10.14 -12.10 1.39
N ASP A 162 -11.13 -11.24 1.30
CA ASP A 162 -11.15 -9.96 2.00
C ASP A 162 -11.45 -10.16 3.50
N LEU A 163 -11.72 -9.10 4.26
CA LEU A 163 -11.83 -9.06 5.72
C LEU A 163 -12.84 -10.04 6.34
N ASP A 164 -13.73 -10.61 5.53
CA ASP A 164 -14.79 -11.53 5.95
C ASP A 164 -14.28 -12.75 6.74
N TYR A 165 -13.03 -13.15 6.54
CA TYR A 165 -12.43 -14.28 7.27
C TYR A 165 -12.03 -13.95 8.72
N LEU A 166 -12.02 -12.68 9.08
CA LEU A 166 -11.64 -12.17 10.40
C LEU A 166 -12.87 -11.93 11.28
N LYS A 167 -12.76 -12.23 12.58
CA LYS A 167 -13.81 -11.87 13.54
C LYS A 167 -13.87 -10.35 13.68
N MET A 168 -14.93 -9.75 13.17
CA MET A 168 -15.14 -8.29 13.19
C MET A 168 -13.91 -7.54 12.62
N ASN A 169 -13.36 -8.02 11.51
CA ASN A 169 -12.22 -7.42 10.80
C ASN A 169 -10.92 -7.34 11.62
N ARG A 170 -10.79 -8.10 12.72
CA ARG A 170 -9.60 -8.06 13.60
C ARG A 170 -8.52 -8.99 13.08
N ASP A 171 -7.35 -8.47 12.74
CA ASP A 171 -6.25 -9.29 12.24
C ASP A 171 -5.88 -10.47 13.15
N PHE A 172 -5.38 -11.53 12.52
CA PHE A 172 -4.90 -12.75 13.20
C PHE A 172 -5.95 -13.44 14.09
N THR A 173 -7.24 -13.26 13.79
CA THR A 173 -8.36 -13.96 14.43
C THR A 173 -8.98 -14.99 13.49
N ASP A 174 -9.63 -15.99 14.08
CA ASP A 174 -10.63 -16.81 13.39
C ASP A 174 -11.98 -16.08 13.38
N ASN A 175 -12.88 -16.40 12.44
CA ASN A 175 -14.26 -15.91 12.43
C ASN A 175 -15.25 -17.06 12.72
N PRO A 176 -15.64 -17.29 14.00
CA PRO A 176 -16.43 -18.44 14.39
C PRO A 176 -17.79 -18.52 13.68
N GLY A 177 -18.12 -19.69 13.16
CA GLY A 177 -19.36 -19.96 12.43
C GLY A 177 -19.35 -19.56 10.95
N HIS A 178 -18.29 -18.87 10.49
CA HIS A 178 -18.11 -18.44 9.11
C HIS A 178 -16.83 -19.02 8.51
N TYR A 179 -15.69 -18.75 9.16
CA TYR A 179 -14.36 -19.21 8.80
C TYR A 179 -13.71 -20.00 9.95
N ASP A 180 -14.40 -21.05 10.40
CA ASP A 180 -13.85 -21.94 11.42
C ASP A 180 -12.55 -22.61 10.93
N ILE A 181 -11.55 -22.69 11.82
CA ILE A 181 -10.21 -23.21 11.49
C ILE A 181 -10.25 -24.67 10.98
N GLY A 182 -11.07 -25.53 11.60
CA GLY A 182 -11.15 -26.95 11.22
C GLY A 182 -11.59 -27.17 9.77
N PRO A 183 -12.78 -26.68 9.36
CA PRO A 183 -13.20 -26.68 7.96
C PRO A 183 -12.22 -25.98 7.02
N GLY A 184 -11.60 -24.88 7.47
CA GLY A 184 -10.58 -24.15 6.72
C GLY A 184 -9.37 -25.01 6.38
N GLN A 185 -8.85 -25.78 7.34
CA GLN A 185 -7.75 -26.70 7.09
C GLN A 185 -8.10 -27.73 6.01
N VAL A 186 -9.31 -28.30 6.05
CA VAL A 186 -9.76 -29.27 5.03
C VAL A 186 -9.86 -28.63 3.65
N PHE A 187 -10.35 -27.39 3.57
CA PHE A 187 -10.41 -26.63 2.33
C PHE A 187 -9.00 -26.36 1.76
N LEU A 188 -8.10 -25.85 2.59
CA LEU A 188 -6.72 -25.51 2.20
C LEU A 188 -5.91 -26.74 1.81
N ASP A 189 -6.05 -27.86 2.53
CA ASP A 189 -5.40 -29.13 2.17
C ASP A 189 -5.77 -29.58 0.75
N ARG A 190 -7.06 -29.44 0.38
CA ARG A 190 -7.52 -29.73 -0.99
C ARG A 190 -6.99 -28.72 -2.00
N LEU A 191 -7.02 -27.43 -1.66
CA LEU A 191 -6.51 -26.35 -2.52
C LEU A 191 -5.03 -26.58 -2.86
N HIS A 192 -4.21 -26.84 -1.83
CA HIS A 192 -2.78 -27.13 -1.98
C HIS A 192 -2.51 -28.45 -2.70
N ALA A 193 -3.31 -29.49 -2.46
CA ALA A 193 -3.19 -30.76 -3.20
C ALA A 193 -3.46 -30.61 -4.70
N ASN A 194 -4.24 -29.60 -5.10
CA ASN A 194 -4.49 -29.23 -6.49
C ASN A 194 -3.45 -28.25 -7.06
N GLY A 195 -2.43 -27.87 -6.29
CA GLY A 195 -1.41 -26.91 -6.72
C GLY A 195 -1.88 -25.46 -6.74
N GLN A 196 -2.93 -25.14 -5.97
CA GLN A 196 -3.48 -23.79 -5.85
C GLN A 196 -3.08 -23.15 -4.52
N TYR A 197 -3.22 -21.84 -4.39
CA TYR A 197 -2.69 -21.05 -3.26
C TYR A 197 -3.77 -20.15 -2.64
N TYR A 198 -3.66 -19.86 -1.34
CA TYR A 198 -4.57 -18.99 -0.60
C TYR A 198 -3.87 -17.79 0.01
N MET A 199 -4.35 -16.58 -0.27
CA MET A 199 -3.78 -15.33 0.23
C MET A 199 -4.89 -14.44 0.82
N PRO A 200 -5.11 -14.45 2.14
CA PRO A 200 -6.05 -13.53 2.75
C PRO A 200 -5.54 -12.08 2.72
N ILE A 201 -6.45 -11.12 2.82
CA ILE A 201 -6.11 -9.72 3.12
C ILE A 201 -5.46 -9.64 4.51
N LEU A 202 -4.60 -8.65 4.73
CA LEU A 202 -4.07 -8.29 6.02
C LEU A 202 -4.00 -6.77 6.07
N ASP A 203 -4.56 -6.17 7.10
CA ASP A 203 -4.40 -4.75 7.34
C ASP A 203 -3.24 -4.51 8.31
N PRO A 204 -2.59 -3.34 8.30
CA PRO A 204 -1.55 -3.06 9.27
C PRO A 204 -2.11 -2.69 10.65
N ASN A 205 -3.35 -2.23 10.74
CA ASN A 205 -3.91 -1.62 11.94
C ASN A 205 -4.46 -2.67 12.92
N ILE A 206 -4.23 -2.49 14.22
CA ILE A 206 -4.59 -3.47 15.24
C ILE A 206 -5.71 -2.93 16.12
N TYR A 207 -6.81 -3.68 16.19
CA TYR A 207 -7.96 -3.37 17.04
C TYR A 207 -7.57 -3.15 18.51
N VAL A 208 -8.19 -2.17 19.17
CA VAL A 208 -8.01 -1.86 20.60
C VAL A 208 -9.19 -2.43 21.40
N PRO A 209 -8.97 -3.43 22.26
CA PRO A 209 -10.04 -4.04 23.04
C PRO A 209 -10.55 -3.10 24.14
N ASN A 210 -11.84 -3.22 24.45
CA ASN A 210 -12.44 -2.58 25.62
C ASN A 210 -11.87 -3.23 26.91
N PRO A 211 -11.12 -2.49 27.75
CA PRO A 211 -10.52 -3.04 28.95
C PRO A 211 -11.55 -3.42 30.02
N ALA A 212 -12.77 -2.86 29.97
CA ALA A 212 -13.86 -3.19 30.88
C ALA A 212 -14.68 -4.41 30.44
N ASN A 213 -14.47 -4.93 29.23
CA ASN A 213 -15.19 -6.07 28.69
C ASN A 213 -14.25 -7.27 28.46
N ALA A 214 -14.28 -8.23 29.38
CA ALA A 214 -13.46 -9.44 29.29
C ALA A 214 -13.72 -10.28 28.02
N SER A 215 -14.94 -10.23 27.45
CA SER A 215 -15.26 -10.94 26.21
C SER A 215 -14.66 -10.30 24.95
N ASP A 216 -14.18 -9.06 25.07
CA ASP A 216 -13.53 -8.30 24.00
C ASP A 216 -12.00 -8.42 24.03
N ALA A 217 -11.45 -9.19 24.97
CA ALA A 217 -10.01 -9.37 25.12
C ALA A 217 -9.36 -9.80 23.80
N TYR A 218 -8.26 -9.11 23.44
CA TYR A 218 -7.58 -9.31 22.17
C TYR A 218 -6.06 -9.45 22.38
N PRO A 219 -5.54 -10.68 22.45
CA PRO A 219 -4.13 -10.93 22.75
C PRO A 219 -3.13 -10.35 21.73
N THR A 220 -3.56 -10.14 20.48
CA THR A 220 -2.74 -9.47 19.46
C THR A 220 -2.42 -8.04 19.88
N TYR A 221 -3.43 -7.25 20.28
CA TYR A 221 -3.21 -5.91 20.81
C TYR A 221 -2.23 -5.90 21.98
N ASN A 222 -2.44 -6.77 22.96
CA ASN A 222 -1.62 -6.85 24.17
C ASN A 222 -0.15 -7.14 23.84
N ARG A 223 0.13 -8.07 22.93
CA ARG A 223 1.51 -8.41 22.52
C ARG A 223 2.24 -7.22 21.88
N GLY A 224 1.58 -6.50 20.98
CA GLY A 224 2.19 -5.29 20.39
C GLY A 224 2.34 -4.16 21.41
N ALA A 225 1.41 -4.01 22.36
CA ALA A 225 1.51 -3.04 23.44
C ALA A 225 2.67 -3.37 24.40
N GLU A 226 2.86 -4.63 24.77
CA GLU A 226 3.99 -5.11 25.59
C GLU A 226 5.33 -4.81 24.92
N LEU A 227 5.41 -5.00 23.59
CA LEU A 227 6.59 -4.67 22.79
C LEU A 227 6.78 -3.17 22.55
N GLN A 228 5.81 -2.33 22.94
CA GLN A 228 5.79 -0.90 22.62
C GLN A 228 5.90 -0.65 21.10
N ALA A 229 5.23 -1.50 20.32
CA ALA A 229 5.37 -1.59 18.86
C ALA A 229 4.48 -0.60 18.08
N TYR A 230 3.68 0.23 18.73
CA TYR A 230 2.72 1.13 18.07
C TYR A 230 3.20 2.58 18.00
N ILE A 231 2.77 3.29 16.97
CA ILE A 231 2.93 4.74 16.78
C ILE A 231 2.35 5.49 18.00
N ARG A 232 2.97 6.62 18.35
CA ARG A 232 2.63 7.45 19.50
C ARG A 232 1.85 8.70 19.12
N ASN A 233 1.13 9.25 20.09
CA ASN A 233 0.31 10.45 19.91
C ASN A 233 1.07 11.75 20.26
N GLY A 234 2.37 11.83 19.95
CA GLY A 234 3.24 12.95 20.35
C GLY A 234 3.62 12.96 21.84
N ASN A 235 3.21 11.95 22.59
CA ASN A 235 3.54 11.72 24.00
C ASN A 235 3.67 10.20 24.25
N ASP A 236 3.74 9.76 25.51
CA ASP A 236 3.92 8.34 25.84
C ASP A 236 2.68 7.46 25.51
N SER A 237 1.52 8.04 25.17
CA SER A 237 0.35 7.28 24.74
C SER A 237 0.48 6.82 23.29
N PHE A 238 -0.06 5.64 22.98
CA PHE A 238 -0.24 5.23 21.58
C PHE A 238 -1.16 6.19 20.84
N TYR A 239 -1.03 6.25 19.53
CA TYR A 239 -1.98 6.91 18.65
C TYR A 239 -3.20 6.02 18.44
N TYR A 240 -4.40 6.57 18.63
CA TYR A 240 -5.67 5.86 18.46
C TYR A 240 -6.42 6.45 17.27
N GLY A 241 -6.62 5.64 16.24
CA GLY A 241 -7.45 5.95 15.08
C GLY A 241 -8.70 5.07 15.03
N VAL A 242 -9.42 5.12 13.91
CA VAL A 242 -10.51 4.18 13.59
C VAL A 242 -10.25 3.60 12.21
N GLU A 243 -10.42 2.29 12.09
CA GLU A 243 -10.33 1.53 10.85
C GLU A 243 -11.41 0.45 10.82
N TRP A 244 -11.34 -0.49 9.87
CA TRP A 244 -12.30 -1.59 9.72
C TRP A 244 -12.72 -2.33 11.00
N PRO A 245 -11.82 -2.65 11.96
CA PRO A 245 -12.24 -3.31 13.20
C PRO A 245 -12.77 -2.36 14.28
N GLY A 246 -12.81 -1.05 14.03
CA GLY A 246 -13.17 -0.02 15.01
C GLY A 246 -11.97 0.78 15.49
N PHE A 247 -11.90 1.07 16.79
CA PHE A 247 -10.73 1.72 17.38
C PHE A 247 -9.47 0.90 17.12
N SER A 248 -8.46 1.54 16.53
CA SER A 248 -7.23 0.88 16.12
C SER A 248 -5.98 1.65 16.55
N VAL A 249 -4.91 0.89 16.78
CA VAL A 249 -3.54 1.39 16.87
C VAL A 249 -2.75 0.95 15.64
N PHE A 250 -1.68 1.67 15.34
CA PHE A 250 -0.88 1.49 14.13
C PHE A 250 0.51 1.00 14.52
N PRO A 251 0.93 -0.22 14.14
CA PRO A 251 2.30 -0.68 14.32
C PRO A 251 3.29 0.27 13.65
N ASP A 252 4.39 0.53 14.35
CA ASP A 252 5.44 1.46 13.95
C ASP A 252 6.54 0.72 13.21
N PHE A 253 6.30 0.42 11.94
CA PHE A 253 7.12 -0.49 11.13
C PHE A 253 8.55 -0.01 10.83
N ILE A 254 8.93 1.20 11.25
CA ILE A 254 10.33 1.65 11.22
C ILE A 254 11.16 1.08 12.38
N THR A 255 10.50 0.46 13.36
CA THR A 255 11.11 -0.05 14.59
C THR A 255 11.32 -1.56 14.53
N PRO A 256 12.39 -2.09 15.16
CA PRO A 256 12.59 -3.53 15.26
C PRO A 256 11.49 -4.22 16.10
N GLN A 257 10.85 -3.51 17.03
CA GLN A 257 9.76 -4.03 17.86
C GLN A 257 8.51 -4.33 17.03
N ALA A 258 8.14 -3.45 16.10
CA ALA A 258 7.04 -3.72 15.17
C ALA A 258 7.37 -4.87 14.22
N GLN A 259 8.60 -4.94 13.70
CA GLN A 259 9.03 -6.10 12.90
C GLN A 259 8.94 -7.41 13.69
N GLN A 260 9.38 -7.42 14.95
CA GLN A 260 9.26 -8.59 15.83
C GLN A 260 7.80 -8.97 16.01
N PHE A 261 6.95 -8.00 16.40
CA PHE A 261 5.51 -8.19 16.57
C PHE A 261 4.88 -8.82 15.33
N SER A 262 5.07 -8.23 14.15
CA SER A 262 4.47 -8.72 12.90
C SER A 262 4.96 -10.13 12.54
N THR A 263 6.24 -10.41 12.73
CA THR A 263 6.81 -11.75 12.47
C THR A 263 6.19 -12.81 13.37
N GLU A 264 6.08 -12.51 14.67
CA GLU A 264 5.49 -13.42 15.65
C GLU A 264 3.98 -13.63 15.40
N GLN A 265 3.24 -12.58 15.01
CA GLN A 265 1.83 -12.72 14.62
C GLN A 265 1.65 -13.60 13.39
N CYS A 266 2.44 -13.36 12.33
CA CYS A 266 2.34 -14.13 11.09
C CYS A 266 2.68 -15.61 11.32
N LEU A 267 3.73 -15.91 12.10
CA LEU A 267 4.09 -17.28 12.48
C LEU A 267 2.96 -17.97 13.26
N ALA A 268 2.47 -17.33 14.32
CA ALA A 268 1.40 -17.89 15.15
C ALA A 268 0.07 -18.06 14.39
N PHE A 269 -0.21 -17.20 13.41
CA PHE A 269 -1.38 -17.34 12.56
C PHE A 269 -1.22 -18.46 11.54
N HIS A 270 -0.02 -18.63 10.97
CA HIS A 270 0.26 -19.72 10.02
C HIS A 270 0.14 -21.11 10.65
N GLU A 271 0.46 -21.25 11.95
CA GLU A 271 0.22 -22.49 12.70
C GLU A 271 -1.26 -22.91 12.76
N LYS A 272 -2.19 -21.96 12.57
CA LYS A 272 -3.64 -22.20 12.57
C LYS A 272 -4.21 -22.30 11.16
N LEU A 273 -3.68 -21.51 10.23
CA LEU A 273 -4.21 -21.38 8.89
C LEU A 273 -3.07 -21.39 7.88
N ALA A 274 -3.03 -22.40 7.02
CA ALA A 274 -1.99 -22.59 6.02
C ALA A 274 -2.16 -21.64 4.81
N TYR A 275 -2.08 -20.33 5.02
CA TYR A 275 -2.01 -19.35 3.93
C TYR A 275 -0.66 -19.42 3.20
N ASP A 276 -0.56 -18.77 2.03
CA ASP A 276 0.62 -18.77 1.13
C ASP A 276 1.21 -17.37 0.87
N GLY A 277 0.52 -16.34 1.33
CA GLY A 277 0.90 -14.94 1.21
C GLY A 277 -0.19 -14.04 1.77
N PHE A 278 -0.07 -12.73 1.54
CA PHE A 278 -1.07 -11.75 1.96
C PHE A 278 -1.42 -10.78 0.84
N TRP A 279 -2.61 -10.20 0.90
CA TRP A 279 -2.90 -8.91 0.27
C TRP A 279 -2.83 -7.85 1.37
N LEU A 280 -1.80 -7.01 1.37
CA LEU A 280 -1.61 -5.95 2.35
C LEU A 280 -2.36 -4.70 1.89
N ASP A 281 -3.40 -4.33 2.64
CA ASP A 281 -4.28 -3.22 2.30
C ASP A 281 -4.33 -2.15 3.40
N VAL A 282 -4.97 -1.02 3.12
CA VAL A 282 -5.14 0.14 4.04
C VAL A 282 -3.88 0.66 4.71
N ASN A 283 -2.72 0.39 4.11
CA ASN A 283 -1.41 0.76 4.61
C ASN A 283 -0.87 2.10 4.09
N ASP A 284 -1.78 2.99 3.68
CA ASP A 284 -1.52 4.43 3.51
C ASP A 284 -1.52 5.20 4.84
N ALA A 285 -1.47 4.45 5.96
CA ALA A 285 -1.79 4.92 7.30
C ALA A 285 -3.19 5.52 7.39
N THR A 286 -4.16 4.84 6.77
CA THR A 286 -5.56 5.28 6.73
C THR A 286 -6.12 5.35 8.14
N SER A 287 -6.99 6.33 8.38
CA SER A 287 -7.79 6.41 9.60
C SER A 287 -9.07 7.17 9.31
N PHE A 288 -10.21 6.60 9.70
CA PHE A 288 -11.52 7.22 9.56
C PHE A 288 -11.77 8.34 10.59
N CYS A 289 -10.92 8.48 11.61
CA CYS A 289 -10.87 9.67 12.45
C CYS A 289 -10.06 10.79 11.77
N THR A 290 -10.54 12.03 11.88
CA THR A 290 -9.71 13.21 11.60
C THR A 290 -8.80 13.48 12.79
N GLY A 291 -7.52 13.13 12.64
CA GLY A 291 -6.58 13.13 13.75
C GLY A 291 -6.84 12.00 14.76
N SER A 292 -6.26 12.12 15.95
CA SER A 292 -6.36 11.08 16.99
C SER A 292 -7.76 11.07 17.60
N CYS A 293 -8.39 9.89 17.67
CA CYS A 293 -9.65 9.69 18.38
C CYS A 293 -9.46 9.74 19.91
N GLY A 294 -8.21 9.67 20.38
CA GLY A 294 -7.87 9.59 21.80
C GLY A 294 -8.35 8.29 22.47
N GLN A 295 -8.18 8.22 23.78
CA GLN A 295 -8.50 7.03 24.59
C GLN A 295 -9.84 7.12 25.33
N GLY A 296 -10.46 8.30 25.36
CA GLY A 296 -11.61 8.58 26.23
C GLY A 296 -12.88 7.79 25.92
N LEU A 297 -12.95 7.17 24.75
CA LEU A 297 -14.11 6.40 24.26
C LEU A 297 -13.83 4.89 24.16
N ILE A 298 -12.67 4.40 24.62
CA ILE A 298 -12.32 2.97 24.53
C ILE A 298 -13.31 2.09 25.33
N GLU A 299 -13.90 2.60 26.42
CA GLU A 299 -14.92 1.85 27.18
C GLU A 299 -16.25 1.67 26.41
N GLU A 300 -16.44 2.38 25.30
CA GLU A 300 -17.61 2.23 24.41
C GLU A 300 -17.40 1.14 23.34
N ASN A 301 -16.23 0.48 23.30
CA ASN A 301 -15.94 -0.62 22.38
C ASN A 301 -16.69 -1.94 22.70
N PRO A 302 -16.95 -2.81 21.70
CA PRO A 302 -16.55 -2.67 20.28
C PRO A 302 -17.43 -1.66 19.54
N ILE A 303 -16.79 -0.70 18.87
CA ILE A 303 -17.46 0.20 17.94
C ILE A 303 -17.23 -0.30 16.51
N HIS A 304 -18.32 -0.51 15.76
CA HIS A 304 -18.27 -0.77 14.33
C HIS A 304 -18.02 0.52 13.55
N VAL A 305 -17.48 0.44 12.33
CA VAL A 305 -17.33 1.61 11.45
C VAL A 305 -18.68 2.34 11.29
N PRO A 306 -18.68 3.69 11.11
CA PRO A 306 -19.89 4.51 11.22
C PRO A 306 -20.87 4.36 10.04
N PHE A 307 -20.63 3.42 9.13
CA PHE A 307 -21.46 3.11 7.97
C PHE A 307 -21.72 1.60 7.88
N ALA A 308 -22.82 1.23 7.22
CA ALA A 308 -23.22 -0.17 7.04
C ALA A 308 -22.33 -0.87 6.02
N LEU A 309 -21.85 -2.07 6.34
CA LEU A 309 -21.13 -2.96 5.44
C LEU A 309 -22.07 -4.02 4.85
N PRO A 310 -21.77 -4.52 3.63
CA PRO A 310 -22.48 -5.67 3.08
C PRO A 310 -22.43 -6.87 4.04
N GLY A 311 -23.60 -7.40 4.40
CA GLY A 311 -23.71 -8.53 5.32
C GLY A 311 -23.89 -8.15 6.80
N ASP A 312 -23.85 -6.86 7.14
CA ASP A 312 -24.15 -6.40 8.50
C ASP A 312 -25.59 -6.77 8.92
N PRO A 313 -25.79 -7.27 10.14
CA PRO A 313 -27.12 -7.55 10.66
C PRO A 313 -28.03 -6.31 10.59
N ASN A 314 -29.26 -6.50 10.09
CA ASN A 314 -30.28 -5.45 9.98
C ASN A 314 -29.95 -4.29 9.03
N THR A 315 -29.01 -4.46 8.09
CA THR A 315 -28.79 -3.51 7.00
C THR A 315 -29.48 -3.97 5.72
N SER A 316 -29.81 -3.03 4.84
CA SER A 316 -30.29 -3.34 3.48
C SER A 316 -29.14 -3.44 2.47
N VAL A 317 -27.89 -3.39 2.94
CA VAL A 317 -26.71 -3.50 2.08
C VAL A 317 -26.51 -4.97 1.76
N ALA A 318 -27.18 -5.42 0.70
CA ALA A 318 -27.06 -6.80 0.24
C ALA A 318 -25.72 -6.99 -0.49
N VAL A 319 -25.11 -8.16 -0.26
CA VAL A 319 -24.00 -8.62 -1.09
C VAL A 319 -24.53 -8.91 -2.50
N ASP A 320 -24.04 -8.17 -3.50
CA ASP A 320 -24.41 -8.39 -4.89
C ASP A 320 -23.46 -9.39 -5.57
N TYR A 321 -23.86 -10.66 -5.62
CA TYR A 321 -23.10 -11.73 -6.29
C TYR A 321 -23.20 -11.71 -7.83
N ARG A 322 -23.84 -10.71 -8.44
CA ARG A 322 -23.83 -10.52 -9.90
C ARG A 322 -22.46 -10.02 -10.37
N TYR A 323 -22.27 -9.98 -11.69
CA TYR A 323 -21.07 -9.43 -12.29
C TYR A 323 -20.81 -7.99 -11.82
N PRO A 324 -19.54 -7.58 -11.61
CA PRO A 324 -19.20 -6.21 -11.30
C PRO A 324 -19.83 -5.23 -12.31
N GLU A 325 -20.08 -4.00 -11.88
CA GLU A 325 -20.48 -2.94 -12.80
C GLU A 325 -19.49 -2.86 -13.98
N MET A 326 -20.01 -2.60 -15.18
CA MET A 326 -19.27 -2.55 -16.45
C MET A 326 -18.78 -3.88 -17.05
N PHE A 327 -18.92 -5.04 -16.40
CA PHE A 327 -18.65 -6.35 -17.04
C PHE A 327 -19.60 -6.67 -18.22
N ASN A 328 -20.73 -5.96 -18.32
CA ASN A 328 -21.64 -6.02 -19.47
C ASN A 328 -21.13 -5.24 -20.70
N ILE A 329 -20.04 -4.47 -20.58
CA ILE A 329 -19.44 -3.67 -21.66
C ILE A 329 -18.18 -4.37 -22.15
N THR A 330 -18.31 -5.31 -23.08
CA THR A 330 -17.15 -5.93 -23.74
C THR A 330 -16.81 -5.20 -25.02
N ASN A 331 -15.71 -4.44 -25.04
CA ASN A 331 -15.12 -3.97 -26.29
C ASN A 331 -13.98 -4.91 -26.69
N ALA A 332 -14.31 -5.96 -27.46
CA ALA A 332 -13.38 -7.03 -27.84
C ALA A 332 -12.08 -6.55 -28.52
N THR A 333 -12.02 -5.31 -28.99
CA THR A 333 -10.84 -4.69 -29.61
C THR A 333 -9.74 -4.33 -28.59
N GLU A 334 -10.09 -3.95 -27.36
CA GLU A 334 -9.12 -3.51 -26.34
C GLU A 334 -8.29 -4.68 -25.78
N ALA A 335 -8.92 -5.85 -25.61
CA ALA A 335 -8.25 -7.08 -25.17
C ALA A 335 -7.14 -7.52 -26.14
N ALA A 336 -7.37 -7.41 -27.45
CA ALA A 336 -6.39 -7.78 -28.48
C ALA A 336 -5.16 -6.85 -28.49
N SER A 337 -5.37 -5.54 -28.28
CA SER A 337 -4.27 -4.57 -28.17
C SER A 337 -3.40 -4.83 -26.93
N ALA A 338 -3.99 -5.15 -25.78
CA ALA A 338 -3.26 -5.43 -24.55
C ALA A 338 -2.36 -6.67 -24.68
N SER A 339 -2.86 -7.76 -25.27
CA SER A 339 -2.07 -8.99 -25.46
C SER A 339 -0.88 -8.81 -26.41
N SER A 340 -0.98 -7.90 -27.39
CA SER A 340 0.10 -7.64 -28.35
C SER A 340 1.28 -6.86 -27.77
N ALA A 341 1.04 -6.01 -26.76
CA ALA A 341 2.07 -5.20 -26.10
C ALA A 341 2.95 -6.03 -25.14
N MET A 342 2.44 -7.14 -24.59
CA MET A 342 3.15 -7.98 -23.63
C MET A 342 4.28 -8.83 -24.25
N MET A 343 4.26 -9.07 -25.57
CA MET A 343 5.21 -10.01 -26.21
C MET A 343 6.58 -9.41 -26.56
N SER A 344 6.82 -8.11 -26.35
CA SER A 344 7.99 -7.42 -26.91
C SER A 344 9.15 -7.15 -25.95
N GLN A 345 9.20 -7.79 -24.78
CA GLN A 345 10.23 -7.48 -23.78
C GLN A 345 11.14 -8.67 -23.47
N SER A 346 12.38 -8.66 -24.01
CA SER A 346 13.45 -9.55 -23.53
C SER A 346 14.86 -8.94 -23.59
N ILE A 347 15.44 -8.78 -22.38
CA ILE A 347 16.79 -9.07 -21.85
C ILE A 347 18.07 -8.53 -22.54
N MET A 348 18.81 -7.69 -21.78
CA MET A 348 20.28 -7.79 -21.54
C MET A 348 20.64 -6.85 -20.37
N TYR A 349 21.45 -7.33 -19.42
CA TYR A 349 21.85 -6.61 -18.19
C TYR A 349 23.28 -6.06 -18.28
N PRO A 350 23.55 -4.79 -17.94
CA PRO A 350 24.89 -4.30 -17.67
C PRO A 350 25.26 -4.35 -16.17
N THR A 351 26.56 -4.32 -15.92
CA THR A 351 27.21 -4.42 -14.60
C THR A 351 27.04 -3.15 -13.74
N PRO A 352 27.07 -3.26 -12.39
CA PRO A 352 26.70 -2.18 -11.48
C PRO A 352 27.67 -0.98 -11.53
N SER A 353 27.14 0.23 -11.36
CA SER A 353 27.93 1.42 -11.02
C SER A 353 27.77 1.77 -9.54
N VAL A 354 28.78 2.46 -8.99
CA VAL A 354 28.91 2.80 -7.58
C VAL A 354 27.81 3.77 -7.12
N THR A 355 27.14 3.41 -6.03
CA THR A 355 26.13 4.22 -5.33
C THR A 355 26.79 5.43 -4.63
N PRO A 356 26.31 6.67 -4.82
CA PRO A 356 26.80 7.80 -4.05
C PRO A 356 26.33 7.73 -2.59
N THR A 357 27.20 8.10 -1.67
CA THR A 357 26.89 8.21 -0.23
C THR A 357 26.07 9.48 0.03
N PRO A 358 24.86 9.39 0.63
CA PRO A 358 24.03 10.57 0.89
C PRO A 358 24.68 11.49 1.93
N THR A 359 24.52 12.79 1.74
CA THR A 359 24.89 13.80 2.75
C THR A 359 23.77 13.87 3.79
N VAL A 360 24.06 13.47 5.02
CA VAL A 360 23.08 13.42 6.11
C VAL A 360 22.94 14.82 6.72
N GLY A 361 21.78 15.45 6.53
CA GLY A 361 21.36 16.64 7.26
C GLY A 361 19.85 16.59 7.47
N ARG A 362 19.39 16.71 8.73
CA ARG A 362 17.95 16.69 9.08
C ARG A 362 17.47 18.11 9.36
N THR A 363 16.35 18.49 8.77
CA THR A 363 15.61 19.70 9.11
C THR A 363 14.50 19.34 10.09
N LEU A 364 14.70 19.61 11.38
CA LEU A 364 13.65 19.43 12.39
C LEU A 364 12.65 20.58 12.33
N ALA A 365 11.36 20.28 12.49
CA ALA A 365 10.37 21.32 12.71
C ALA A 365 10.66 22.05 14.04
N THR A 366 10.62 23.38 14.05
CA THR A 366 10.76 24.16 15.29
C THR A 366 9.48 24.01 16.12
N PRO A 367 9.55 23.44 17.34
CA PRO A 367 8.37 23.24 18.18
C PRO A 367 7.64 24.56 18.47
N GLY A 368 6.30 24.55 18.40
CA GLY A 368 5.45 25.71 18.68
C GLY A 368 5.44 26.81 17.60
N VAL A 369 6.27 26.69 16.55
CA VAL A 369 6.32 27.64 15.42
C VAL A 369 5.62 27.09 14.18
N ARG A 370 5.65 25.76 14.00
CA ARG A 370 5.15 25.10 12.79
C ARG A 370 3.94 24.23 13.11
N ASN A 371 2.81 24.54 12.46
CA ASN A 371 1.65 23.66 12.46
C ASN A 371 1.90 22.53 11.44
N LEU A 372 2.00 21.28 11.92
CA LEU A 372 2.27 20.12 11.05
C LEU A 372 1.03 19.70 10.27
N THR A 373 -0.16 19.87 10.83
CA THR A 373 -1.44 19.63 10.16
C THR A 373 -1.70 20.63 9.03
N TYR A 374 -1.38 21.90 9.27
CA TYR A 374 -1.56 23.02 8.35
C TYR A 374 -0.20 23.65 8.03
N PRO A 375 0.61 23.03 7.16
CA PRO A 375 1.92 23.56 6.81
C PRO A 375 1.79 24.95 6.17
N PRO A 376 2.83 25.82 6.30
CA PRO A 376 2.81 27.17 5.70
C PRO A 376 2.58 27.18 4.18
N TYR A 377 2.97 26.11 3.50
CA TYR A 377 2.62 25.83 2.12
C TYR A 377 1.62 24.68 2.09
N ALA A 378 0.42 24.95 1.62
CA ALA A 378 -0.62 23.94 1.42
C ALA A 378 -0.40 23.21 0.10
N ILE A 379 -0.18 21.90 0.17
CA ILE A 379 -0.26 21.02 -1.00
C ILE A 379 -1.74 20.79 -1.38
N ASN A 380 -1.98 20.41 -2.62
CA ASN A 380 -3.30 20.11 -3.20
C ASN A 380 -3.84 18.73 -2.76
N ASN A 381 -3.82 18.46 -1.45
CA ASN A 381 -4.37 17.24 -0.86
C ASN A 381 -5.90 17.37 -0.71
N PHE A 382 -6.66 16.71 -1.61
CA PHE A 382 -8.13 16.58 -1.62
C PHE A 382 -8.92 17.84 -1.11
N LEU A 383 -8.66 19.02 -1.69
CA LEU A 383 -9.07 20.36 -1.22
C LEU A 383 -10.60 20.66 -1.26
N PRO A 384 -11.19 21.58 -0.43
CA PRO A 384 -10.59 22.76 0.24
C PRO A 384 -10.63 22.77 1.78
N GLY A 385 -9.52 23.26 2.36
CA GLY A 385 -9.23 23.26 3.81
C GLY A 385 -7.75 22.96 4.10
N HIS A 386 -7.01 22.43 3.11
CA HIS A 386 -5.55 22.27 3.10
C HIS A 386 -4.96 21.41 4.22
N SER A 387 -5.78 20.60 4.89
CA SER A 387 -5.30 19.73 5.97
C SER A 387 -4.59 18.51 5.41
N LEU A 388 -3.49 18.12 6.05
CA LEU A 388 -2.84 16.84 5.80
C LEU A 388 -3.54 15.65 6.51
N GLN A 389 -4.53 15.90 7.38
CA GLN A 389 -5.24 14.87 8.17
C GLN A 389 -6.42 14.23 7.45
N LYS A 390 -6.63 14.46 6.15
CA LYS A 390 -7.79 13.86 5.46
C LYS A 390 -7.60 12.34 5.39
N GLN A 391 -8.38 11.62 6.21
CA GLN A 391 -8.51 10.15 6.20
C GLN A 391 -7.20 9.39 6.45
N VAL A 392 -6.28 9.99 7.21
CA VAL A 392 -5.00 9.40 7.59
C VAL A 392 -4.68 9.70 9.05
N ILE A 393 -3.71 8.98 9.62
CA ILE A 393 -3.17 9.32 10.94
C ILE A 393 -2.58 10.74 10.95
N SER A 394 -2.56 11.35 12.13
CA SER A 394 -2.21 12.76 12.26
C SER A 394 -0.72 13.01 11.96
N PRO A 395 -0.35 14.06 11.21
CA PRO A 395 1.05 14.38 10.94
C PRO A 395 1.91 14.68 12.18
N ASP A 396 1.29 14.98 13.33
CA ASP A 396 1.97 15.19 14.61
C ASP A 396 2.12 13.92 15.46
N ALA A 397 1.57 12.77 15.01
CA ALA A 397 1.90 11.48 15.57
C ALA A 397 3.40 11.22 15.43
N THR A 398 3.97 10.46 16.37
CA THR A 398 5.42 10.28 16.50
C THR A 398 5.81 8.81 16.48
N HIS A 399 6.95 8.53 15.88
CA HIS A 399 7.54 7.20 15.82
C HIS A 399 8.54 6.98 16.97
N ASN A 400 8.71 5.71 17.35
CA ASN A 400 9.60 5.24 18.40
C ASN A 400 11.03 4.98 17.86
N ASP A 401 11.57 5.87 17.02
CA ASP A 401 12.92 5.76 16.43
C ASP A 401 14.04 6.31 17.34
N GLY A 402 13.82 6.27 18.65
CA GLY A 402 14.79 6.64 19.67
C GLY A 402 15.03 8.15 19.74
N PRO A 403 16.26 8.65 19.56
CA PRO A 403 16.58 10.06 19.77
C PRO A 403 15.99 10.99 18.70
N TYR A 404 15.49 10.44 17.60
CA TYR A 404 14.99 11.23 16.48
C TYR A 404 13.56 11.71 16.70
N ASN A 405 12.73 10.91 17.37
CA ASN A 405 11.31 11.18 17.63
C ASN A 405 10.62 11.75 16.38
N SER A 406 10.81 11.07 15.25
CA SER A 406 10.31 11.53 13.96
C SER A 406 8.79 11.58 13.98
N THR A 407 8.24 12.54 13.24
CA THR A 407 6.79 12.71 13.14
C THR A 407 6.27 12.08 11.85
N GLU A 408 5.00 11.71 11.81
CA GLU A 408 4.33 11.26 10.58
C GLU A 408 4.45 12.30 9.47
N TYR A 409 4.49 13.60 9.78
CA TYR A 409 4.81 14.63 8.80
C TYR A 409 6.06 14.36 7.94
N GLU A 410 7.08 13.69 8.50
CA GLU A 410 8.34 13.35 7.83
C GLU A 410 8.27 11.97 7.15
N LEU A 411 7.50 11.03 7.70
CA LEU A 411 7.57 9.59 7.38
C LEU A 411 6.27 8.99 6.80
N HIS A 412 5.19 9.76 6.72
CA HIS A 412 3.85 9.32 6.30
C HIS A 412 3.86 8.51 4.99
N ASN A 413 4.50 9.05 3.95
CA ASN A 413 4.60 8.39 2.63
C ASN A 413 5.47 7.11 2.64
N LEU A 414 6.07 6.75 3.79
CA LEU A 414 6.86 5.53 3.97
C LEU A 414 6.12 4.45 4.77
N TYR A 415 4.91 4.72 5.29
CA TYR A 415 4.18 3.72 6.08
C TYR A 415 3.88 2.46 5.26
N GLY A 416 3.42 2.62 4.02
CA GLY A 416 3.21 1.52 3.08
C GLY A 416 4.48 0.74 2.73
N HIS A 417 5.58 1.47 2.51
CA HIS A 417 6.88 0.87 2.25
C HIS A 417 7.41 0.06 3.44
N THR A 418 7.31 0.61 4.65
CA THR A 418 7.88 0.00 5.85
C THR A 418 7.03 -1.17 6.35
N SER A 419 5.70 -1.06 6.30
CA SER A 419 4.77 -2.18 6.54
C SER A 419 4.96 -3.30 5.52
N GLY A 420 5.06 -2.98 4.23
CA GLY A 420 5.35 -3.97 3.19
C GLY A 420 6.68 -4.70 3.42
N ASN A 421 7.75 -3.98 3.77
CA ASN A 421 9.03 -4.61 4.10
C ASN A 421 8.92 -5.50 5.36
N ALA A 422 8.15 -5.09 6.36
CA ALA A 422 7.92 -5.89 7.55
C ALA A 422 7.19 -7.20 7.24
N THR A 423 6.14 -7.13 6.40
CA THR A 423 5.41 -8.28 5.88
C THR A 423 6.30 -9.20 5.06
N TYR A 424 7.15 -8.66 4.17
CA TYR A 424 8.13 -9.45 3.42
C TYR A 424 9.05 -10.27 4.35
N ASN A 425 9.59 -9.64 5.40
CA ASN A 425 10.46 -10.32 6.36
C ASN A 425 9.71 -11.34 7.22
N ALA A 426 8.46 -11.04 7.61
CA ALA A 426 7.60 -11.98 8.32
C ALA A 426 7.32 -13.22 7.46
N LEU A 427 6.96 -13.03 6.20
CA LEU A 427 6.71 -14.14 5.25
C LEU A 427 7.97 -14.96 4.96
N LYS A 428 9.16 -14.36 4.96
CA LYS A 428 10.42 -15.13 4.89
C LYS A 428 10.64 -16.02 6.10
N ALA A 429 10.19 -15.60 7.28
CA ALA A 429 10.25 -16.42 8.49
C ALA A 429 9.20 -17.54 8.46
N VAL A 430 7.99 -17.25 7.97
CA VAL A 430 6.91 -18.23 7.80
C VAL A 430 7.25 -19.28 6.74
N PHE A 431 7.87 -18.87 5.62
CA PHE A 431 8.21 -19.75 4.51
C PHE A 431 9.73 -19.80 4.23
N PRO A 432 10.54 -20.42 5.12
CA PRO A 432 11.98 -20.48 4.93
C PRO A 432 12.37 -21.09 3.58
N GLY A 433 13.21 -20.38 2.82
CA GLY A 433 13.71 -20.84 1.52
C GLY A 433 12.73 -20.69 0.35
N LYS A 434 11.50 -20.20 0.58
CA LYS A 434 10.56 -19.82 -0.49
C LYS A 434 10.61 -18.31 -0.73
N ARG A 435 10.16 -17.88 -1.92
CA ARG A 435 9.95 -16.45 -2.20
C ARG A 435 8.58 -16.04 -1.67
N PRO A 436 8.48 -15.01 -0.82
CA PRO A 436 7.20 -14.49 -0.34
C PRO A 436 6.31 -14.00 -1.48
N PHE A 437 5.01 -14.19 -1.34
CA PHE A 437 3.99 -13.47 -2.10
C PHE A 437 3.26 -12.49 -1.21
N PHE A 438 3.21 -11.23 -1.64
CA PHE A 438 2.15 -10.34 -1.21
C PHE A 438 1.99 -9.20 -2.23
N ILE A 439 0.77 -8.67 -2.27
CA ILE A 439 0.41 -7.45 -2.99
C ILE A 439 0.28 -6.33 -1.95
N ASN A 440 0.67 -5.12 -2.30
CA ASN A 440 0.83 -4.03 -1.35
C ASN A 440 0.24 -2.73 -1.90
N ARG A 441 -0.83 -2.22 -1.31
CA ARG A 441 -1.51 -1.02 -1.82
C ARG A 441 -0.61 0.21 -1.81
N SER A 442 -0.13 0.60 -0.63
CA SER A 442 0.65 1.83 -0.45
C SER A 442 2.13 1.58 -0.70
N THR A 443 2.73 2.34 -1.62
CA THR A 443 4.14 2.17 -1.99
C THR A 443 4.93 3.49 -2.02
N PHE A 444 6.25 3.33 -1.94
CA PHE A 444 7.21 4.40 -2.17
C PHE A 444 8.28 3.90 -3.15
N SER A 445 9.04 4.82 -3.74
CA SER A 445 10.21 4.51 -4.55
C SER A 445 11.15 3.50 -3.86
N GLY A 446 11.16 2.25 -4.34
CA GLY A 446 11.92 1.13 -3.79
C GLY A 446 11.10 -0.04 -3.24
N SER A 447 9.78 0.13 -3.03
CA SER A 447 8.90 -0.96 -2.56
C SER A 447 8.89 -2.18 -3.50
N GLY A 448 9.06 -1.95 -4.81
CA GLY A 448 9.12 -3.02 -5.81
C GLY A 448 10.24 -4.04 -5.61
N ASN A 449 11.25 -3.74 -4.78
CA ASN A 449 12.34 -4.66 -4.43
C ASN A 449 11.88 -5.84 -3.53
N PHE A 450 10.69 -5.75 -2.94
CA PHE A 450 10.17 -6.82 -2.07
C PHE A 450 8.66 -7.08 -2.22
N SER A 451 7.91 -6.23 -2.93
CA SER A 451 6.46 -6.33 -3.08
C SER A 451 6.01 -6.11 -4.52
N GLY A 452 4.85 -6.67 -4.88
CA GLY A 452 4.03 -6.14 -5.96
C GLY A 452 3.14 -5.02 -5.43
N GLU A 453 2.69 -4.13 -6.31
CA GLU A 453 1.67 -3.11 -6.05
C GLU A 453 0.31 -3.60 -6.58
#